data_AF-A0A7K2Y7P1-F1
#
_entry.id   AF-A0A7K2Y7P1-F1
#
_cell.length_a   1.000
_cell.length_b   1.000
_cell.length_c   1.000
_cell.angle_alpha   90.00
_cell.angle_beta   90.00
_cell.angle_gamma   90.00
#
_symmetry.space_group_name_H-M   'P 1'
#
loop_
_entity.id
_entity.type
_entity.pdbx_description
1 polymer ?
#
loop_
_entity_poly.entity_id
_entity_poly.type
_entity_poly.pdbx_seq_one_letter_code
_entity_poly.pdbx_strand_id
1 'polypeptide(L)'
;GGVDVPPVRGPELPVRHPEAPSPEAWFDPAPRQAPVAGPEREPDPEAGPEAEPGERAEQGPGPAAAGPEAVRPAVSHLGDRAPTYAPEPGALPPADPAALDALTPDTVLEGARYGTYTLRAASLRGDSARYRGESRRDFLLTARFGSGDDALILVALAGGDRAAPGAAEAAAELCRTVASAVGRSQDRLAEDIRAGHRDALRSGLQRLTDRGYGRLRARAAELGLAESAYTAGLRGLLLPVDPQCRTRVCFGAGAGGLFRLRSGRWQDLEPAGSAEDKEGSDGTEGGFRFRAAVARPGDTLLLCSGGLAEPMREEAALPAELAARWADQEPPGLAAFLADTQLRLKGYADDRTAAAVWEA
;
A
#
# COMPACT_ATOMS: atom_id res chain seq x y z
N GLY A 1 17.92 -32.64 66.35
CA GLY A 1 18.60 -33.62 65.49
C GLY A 1 18.00 -33.52 64.12
N GLY A 2 18.64 -32.76 63.23
CA GLY A 2 18.29 -32.73 61.80
C GLY A 2 19.18 -33.72 61.08
N VAL A 3 18.58 -34.64 60.34
CA VAL A 3 19.29 -35.61 59.49
C VAL A 3 19.58 -34.92 58.16
N ASP A 4 20.85 -34.81 57.83
CA ASP A 4 21.36 -34.23 56.59
C ASP A 4 21.34 -35.32 55.49
N VAL A 5 20.66 -35.05 54.37
CA VAL A 5 20.55 -35.98 53.23
C VAL A 5 21.49 -35.49 52.14
N PRO A 6 22.49 -36.29 51.70
CA PRO A 6 23.42 -35.85 50.67
C PRO A 6 22.75 -35.86 49.29
N PRO A 7 23.14 -34.94 48.37
CA PRO A 7 22.59 -34.92 47.03
C PRO A 7 23.09 -36.11 46.20
N VAL A 8 22.16 -36.78 45.51
CA VAL A 8 22.42 -37.83 44.53
C VAL A 8 23.00 -37.20 43.26
N ARG A 9 24.21 -37.58 42.86
CA ARG A 9 24.77 -37.26 41.53
C ARG A 9 24.09 -38.14 40.48
N GLY A 10 23.33 -37.52 39.57
CA GLY A 10 22.90 -38.15 38.33
C GLY A 10 24.08 -38.31 37.35
N PRO A 11 23.97 -39.19 36.33
CA PRO A 11 25.03 -39.41 35.36
C PRO A 11 25.21 -38.18 34.45
N GLU A 12 26.44 -37.68 34.35
CA GLU A 12 26.84 -36.63 33.41
C GLU A 12 26.71 -37.15 31.97
N LEU A 13 25.86 -36.50 31.17
CA LEU A 13 25.81 -36.70 29.72
C LEU A 13 26.92 -35.86 29.06
N PRO A 14 27.62 -36.37 28.04
CA PRO A 14 28.71 -35.66 27.39
C PRO A 14 28.18 -34.40 26.68
N VAL A 15 28.73 -33.25 27.05
CA VAL A 15 28.52 -31.99 26.32
C VAL A 15 29.20 -32.11 24.96
N ARG A 16 28.41 -32.24 23.89
CA ARG A 16 28.91 -31.99 22.53
C ARG A 16 29.00 -30.48 22.32
N HIS A 17 30.21 -29.96 22.24
CA HIS A 17 30.45 -28.65 21.65
C HIS A 17 30.12 -28.72 20.15
N PRO A 18 29.26 -27.85 19.59
CA PRO A 18 29.17 -27.73 18.15
C PRO A 18 30.48 -27.12 17.64
N GLU A 19 31.24 -27.89 16.85
CA GLU A 19 32.29 -27.32 16.00
C GLU A 19 31.64 -26.30 15.06
N ALA A 20 32.17 -25.07 15.06
CA ALA A 20 31.80 -24.06 14.08
C ALA A 20 32.26 -24.52 12.69
N PRO A 21 31.41 -24.48 11.65
CA PRO A 21 31.85 -24.77 10.29
C PRO A 21 32.85 -23.68 9.83
N SER A 22 33.94 -24.12 9.21
CA SER A 22 34.98 -23.25 8.65
C SER A 22 34.41 -22.33 7.53
N PRO A 23 34.83 -21.07 7.39
CA PRO A 23 34.20 -20.10 6.49
C PRO A 23 34.43 -20.28 4.97
N GLU A 24 35.07 -21.35 4.49
CA GLU A 24 35.66 -21.37 3.12
C GLU A 24 35.01 -22.28 2.08
N ALA A 25 33.75 -22.71 2.24
CA ALA A 25 33.16 -23.70 1.31
C ALA A 25 32.02 -23.18 0.41
N TRP A 26 31.85 -21.87 0.21
CA TRP A 26 30.69 -21.33 -0.55
C TRP A 26 30.99 -20.28 -1.62
N PHE A 27 32.24 -20.13 -2.06
CA PHE A 27 32.56 -19.37 -3.28
C PHE A 27 33.76 -20.01 -3.99
N ASP A 28 33.52 -20.69 -5.10
CA ASP A 28 34.57 -21.04 -6.07
C ASP A 28 34.42 -20.06 -7.25
N PRO A 29 35.28 -19.02 -7.38
CA PRO A 29 35.18 -18.08 -8.50
C PRO A 29 35.78 -18.72 -9.76
N ALA A 30 34.94 -18.89 -10.79
CA ALA A 30 35.40 -19.30 -12.12
C ALA A 30 36.54 -18.39 -12.62
N PRO A 31 37.61 -18.93 -13.23
CA PRO A 31 38.76 -18.13 -13.64
C PRO A 31 38.41 -17.20 -14.82
N ARG A 32 38.67 -15.90 -14.64
CA ARG A 32 38.61 -14.90 -15.70
C ARG A 32 39.72 -15.16 -16.73
N GLN A 33 39.35 -15.41 -17.98
CA GLN A 33 40.31 -15.48 -19.08
C GLN A 33 40.74 -14.06 -19.50
N ALA A 34 42.05 -13.86 -19.62
CA ALA A 34 42.66 -12.62 -20.13
C ALA A 34 42.75 -12.65 -21.67
N PRO A 35 42.72 -11.50 -22.36
CA PRO A 35 42.78 -11.45 -23.82
C PRO A 35 44.22 -11.68 -24.32
N VAL A 36 44.39 -12.59 -25.28
CA VAL A 36 45.66 -12.84 -25.98
C VAL A 36 45.66 -12.09 -27.32
N ALA A 37 46.77 -11.43 -27.64
CA ALA A 37 46.98 -10.62 -28.84
C ALA A 37 47.67 -11.38 -29.98
N GLY A 38 47.17 -11.20 -31.22
CA GLY A 38 47.85 -11.30 -32.53
C GLY A 38 48.16 -12.70 -33.11
N PRO A 39 48.36 -12.88 -34.46
CA PRO A 39 48.75 -11.85 -35.44
C PRO A 39 48.02 -11.83 -36.81
N GLU A 40 48.21 -10.68 -37.48
CA GLU A 40 48.36 -10.32 -38.92
C GLU A 40 47.63 -11.09 -40.05
N ARG A 41 47.03 -10.30 -40.97
CA ARG A 41 46.41 -10.73 -42.22
C ARG A 41 46.97 -9.89 -43.38
N GLU A 42 47.54 -10.55 -44.39
CA GLU A 42 47.92 -9.97 -45.69
C GLU A 42 47.05 -10.55 -46.84
N PRO A 43 47.00 -9.92 -48.04
CA PRO A 43 45.78 -9.77 -48.83
C PRO A 43 45.68 -10.60 -50.15
N ASP A 44 44.43 -10.77 -50.61
CA ASP A 44 43.81 -10.88 -51.97
C ASP A 44 44.50 -11.61 -53.17
N PRO A 45 43.74 -12.24 -54.10
CA PRO A 45 43.11 -11.47 -55.19
C PRO A 45 41.77 -11.96 -55.80
N GLU A 46 41.24 -11.06 -56.64
CA GLU A 46 40.00 -10.99 -57.44
C GLU A 46 39.66 -12.18 -58.37
N ALA A 47 38.34 -12.39 -58.60
CA ALA A 47 37.68 -12.31 -59.93
C ALA A 47 36.20 -12.83 -59.87
N GLY A 48 35.24 -12.02 -60.36
CA GLY A 48 33.86 -12.46 -60.69
C GLY A 48 33.77 -13.12 -62.08
N PRO A 49 32.61 -13.22 -62.76
CA PRO A 49 31.22 -12.81 -62.41
C PRO A 49 30.13 -13.87 -62.73
N GLU A 50 28.87 -13.60 -62.38
CA GLU A 50 27.66 -13.64 -63.24
C GLU A 50 26.35 -13.83 -62.43
N ALA A 51 25.33 -13.07 -62.86
CA ALA A 51 23.99 -12.99 -62.29
C ALA A 51 23.04 -13.97 -62.98
N GLU A 52 21.96 -14.37 -62.29
CA GLU A 52 20.57 -14.36 -62.78
C GLU A 52 19.59 -14.70 -61.61
N PRO A 53 18.31 -14.32 -61.70
CA PRO A 53 17.49 -13.92 -60.56
C PRO A 53 16.35 -14.89 -60.23
N GLY A 54 15.87 -14.80 -58.99
CA GLY A 54 14.49 -15.13 -58.66
C GLY A 54 14.35 -16.07 -57.48
N GLU A 55 13.95 -15.52 -56.34
CA GLU A 55 12.85 -16.06 -55.55
C GLU A 55 12.45 -15.03 -54.49
N ARG A 56 11.15 -14.73 -54.43
CA ARG A 56 10.54 -13.83 -53.46
C ARG A 56 10.77 -14.41 -52.06
N ALA A 57 11.74 -13.88 -51.32
CA ALA A 57 11.77 -14.01 -49.89
C ALA A 57 10.67 -13.11 -49.31
N GLU A 58 9.68 -13.75 -48.70
CA GLU A 58 8.63 -13.11 -47.91
C GLU A 58 9.27 -12.10 -46.95
N GLN A 59 8.75 -10.87 -46.98
CA GLN A 59 9.11 -9.83 -46.02
C GLN A 59 8.68 -10.31 -44.64
N GLY A 60 9.61 -10.86 -43.87
CA GLY A 60 9.45 -11.04 -42.44
C GLY A 60 9.05 -9.70 -41.80
N PRO A 61 8.28 -9.71 -40.70
CA PRO A 61 7.79 -8.48 -40.10
C PRO A 61 9.00 -7.58 -39.78
N GLY A 62 9.06 -6.42 -40.45
CA GLY A 62 10.07 -5.42 -40.18
C GLY A 62 10.10 -5.07 -38.70
N PRO A 63 11.23 -4.56 -38.18
CA PRO A 63 11.33 -4.20 -36.77
C PRO A 63 10.15 -3.28 -36.44
N ALA A 64 9.28 -3.76 -35.55
CA ALA A 64 8.17 -2.99 -35.04
C ALA A 64 8.74 -1.63 -34.62
N ALA A 65 8.21 -0.56 -35.19
CA ALA A 65 8.55 0.80 -34.82
C ALA A 65 8.59 0.84 -33.29
N ALA A 66 9.76 1.17 -32.72
CA ALA A 66 9.91 1.31 -31.29
C ALA A 66 8.80 2.26 -30.84
N GLY A 67 7.86 1.74 -30.04
CA GLY A 67 6.87 2.58 -29.36
C GLY A 67 7.60 3.67 -28.58
N PRO A 68 6.91 4.77 -28.20
CA PRO A 68 7.54 5.81 -27.39
C PRO A 68 8.28 5.15 -26.23
N GLU A 69 9.59 5.42 -26.13
CA GLU A 69 10.47 4.84 -25.13
C GLU A 69 9.78 5.01 -23.78
N ALA A 70 9.40 3.90 -23.14
CA ALA A 70 8.63 3.94 -21.91
C ALA A 70 9.47 4.65 -20.83
N VAL A 71 9.23 5.95 -20.66
CA VAL A 71 9.95 6.77 -19.70
C VAL A 71 9.74 6.16 -18.33
N ARG A 72 10.82 5.76 -17.67
CA ARG A 72 10.74 5.21 -16.31
C ARG A 72 10.12 6.27 -15.40
N PRO A 73 9.06 5.95 -14.63
CA PRO A 73 8.49 6.90 -13.68
C PRO A 73 9.56 7.38 -12.70
N ALA A 74 9.84 8.68 -12.69
CA ALA A 74 10.82 9.28 -11.80
C ALA A 74 10.14 9.77 -10.51
N VAL A 75 10.62 9.31 -9.36
CA VAL A 75 10.19 9.83 -8.06
C VAL A 75 11.03 11.06 -7.75
N SER A 76 10.39 12.24 -7.74
CA SER A 76 10.99 13.52 -7.39
C SER A 76 10.45 14.03 -6.05
N HIS A 77 11.05 15.13 -5.56
CA HIS A 77 10.44 15.93 -4.51
C HIS A 77 9.81 17.18 -5.12
N LEU A 78 8.79 17.70 -4.46
CA LEU A 78 8.09 18.92 -4.83
C LEU A 78 8.50 20.07 -3.90
N GLY A 79 8.51 21.28 -4.44
CA GLY A 79 8.89 22.51 -3.74
C GLY A 79 10.41 22.76 -3.71
N ASP A 80 10.79 23.92 -3.18
CA ASP A 80 12.16 24.46 -3.30
C ASP A 80 13.20 23.81 -2.37
N ARG A 81 12.75 22.98 -1.42
CA ARG A 81 13.61 22.39 -0.39
C ARG A 81 13.50 20.88 -0.41
N ALA A 82 14.65 20.22 -0.50
CA ALA A 82 14.72 18.77 -0.43
C ALA A 82 14.13 18.23 0.91
N PRO A 83 13.49 17.05 0.89
CA PRO A 83 13.11 16.34 2.10
C PRO A 83 14.31 16.06 3.02
N THR A 84 14.04 15.95 4.33
CA THR A 84 15.08 15.79 5.36
C THR A 84 15.88 14.49 5.20
N TYR A 85 15.22 13.41 4.80
CA TYR A 85 15.83 12.08 4.69
C TYR A 85 16.20 11.78 3.24
N ALA A 86 17.13 10.85 3.00
CA ALA A 86 17.42 10.36 1.65
C ALA A 86 16.23 9.51 1.13
N PRO A 87 16.00 9.44 -0.19
CA PRO A 87 14.96 8.58 -0.77
C PRO A 87 15.30 7.08 -0.71
N GLU A 88 16.59 6.76 -0.55
CA GLU A 88 17.08 5.38 -0.58
C GLU A 88 16.77 4.63 0.73
N PRO A 89 16.38 3.34 0.66
CA PRO A 89 16.13 2.52 1.85
C PRO A 89 17.35 2.44 2.79
N GLY A 90 17.09 2.57 4.10
CA GLY A 90 18.08 2.35 5.16
C GLY A 90 18.13 0.89 5.61
N ALA A 91 18.45 0.66 6.89
CA ALA A 91 18.48 -0.67 7.48
C ALA A 91 17.08 -1.34 7.47
N LEU A 92 17.06 -2.67 7.41
CA LEU A 92 15.83 -3.44 7.64
C LEU A 92 15.45 -3.43 9.13
N PRO A 93 14.14 -3.49 9.45
CA PRO A 93 13.71 -3.66 10.83
C PRO A 93 14.20 -4.98 11.44
N PRO A 94 14.48 -5.02 12.75
CA PRO A 94 14.77 -6.28 13.43
C PRO A 94 13.56 -7.21 13.34
N ALA A 95 13.80 -8.48 13.08
CA ALA A 95 12.77 -9.51 12.99
C ALA A 95 12.83 -10.44 14.22
N ASP A 96 11.65 -10.79 14.74
CA ASP A 96 11.50 -11.87 15.72
C ASP A 96 11.27 -13.20 14.99
N PRO A 97 12.12 -14.23 15.17
CA PRO A 97 11.94 -15.53 14.51
C PRO A 97 10.62 -16.23 14.87
N ALA A 98 9.98 -15.88 15.99
CA ALA A 98 8.68 -16.44 16.37
C ALA A 98 7.48 -15.70 15.75
N ALA A 99 7.69 -14.53 15.13
CA ALA A 99 6.63 -13.65 14.63
C ALA A 99 6.84 -13.28 13.14
N LEU A 100 7.34 -14.21 12.34
CA LEU A 100 7.62 -13.96 10.91
C LEU A 100 6.37 -13.65 10.09
N ASP A 101 5.20 -14.11 10.52
CA ASP A 101 3.89 -13.81 9.93
C ASP A 101 3.39 -12.38 10.22
N ALA A 102 4.01 -11.70 11.18
CA ALA A 102 3.77 -10.30 11.52
C ALA A 102 4.70 -9.32 10.76
N LEU A 103 5.64 -9.82 9.95
CA LEU A 103 6.53 -8.96 9.16
C LEU A 103 5.72 -8.06 8.22
N THR A 104 6.03 -6.77 8.26
CA THR A 104 5.36 -5.77 7.43
C THR A 104 6.24 -5.45 6.21
N PRO A 105 5.74 -5.67 4.98
CA PRO A 105 6.48 -5.29 3.78
C PRO A 105 6.66 -3.77 3.72
N ASP A 106 7.79 -3.30 3.18
CA ASP A 106 8.05 -1.86 2.98
C ASP A 106 6.95 -1.23 2.12
N THR A 107 6.61 -1.88 1.02
CA THR A 107 5.64 -1.42 0.04
C THR A 107 4.65 -2.52 -0.28
N VAL A 108 3.36 -2.18 -0.28
CA VAL A 108 2.25 -2.99 -0.81
C VAL A 108 1.68 -2.24 -2.00
N LEU A 109 1.37 -2.94 -3.08
CA LEU A 109 0.79 -2.37 -4.29
C LEU A 109 -0.27 -3.33 -4.85
N GLU A 110 -1.47 -2.81 -5.00
CA GLU A 110 -2.66 -3.54 -5.41
C GLU A 110 -3.32 -2.86 -6.61
N GLY A 111 -3.92 -3.66 -7.48
CA GLY A 111 -4.63 -3.17 -8.66
C GLY A 111 -5.80 -4.07 -9.03
N ALA A 112 -6.91 -3.47 -9.41
CA ALA A 112 -8.04 -4.19 -9.97
C ALA A 112 -8.73 -3.36 -11.05
N ARG A 113 -9.42 -4.03 -11.97
CA ARG A 113 -10.28 -3.40 -12.97
C ARG A 113 -11.61 -4.13 -12.99
N TYR A 114 -12.68 -3.35 -12.85
CA TYR A 114 -14.07 -3.79 -12.97
C TYR A 114 -14.76 -2.96 -14.05
N GLY A 115 -15.97 -3.36 -14.45
CA GLY A 115 -16.64 -2.76 -15.60
C GLY A 115 -16.82 -1.24 -15.51
N THR A 116 -17.03 -0.70 -14.31
CA THR A 116 -17.29 0.73 -14.09
C THR A 116 -16.15 1.49 -13.43
N TYR A 117 -15.07 0.83 -13.02
CA TYR A 117 -13.96 1.50 -12.36
C TYR A 117 -12.64 0.72 -12.40
N THR A 118 -11.55 1.47 -12.22
CA THR A 118 -10.22 0.92 -11.99
C THR A 118 -9.73 1.32 -10.60
N LEU A 119 -9.27 0.34 -9.82
CA LEU A 119 -8.69 0.52 -8.49
C LEU A 119 -7.17 0.44 -8.56
N ARG A 120 -6.51 1.37 -7.86
CA ARG A 120 -5.10 1.28 -7.47
C ARG A 120 -4.99 1.53 -5.98
N ALA A 121 -4.23 0.73 -5.26
CA ALA A 121 -3.94 1.01 -3.87
C ALA A 121 -2.49 0.72 -3.54
N ALA A 122 -1.89 1.53 -2.69
CA ALA A 122 -0.52 1.37 -2.26
C ALA A 122 -0.37 1.76 -0.80
N SER A 123 0.54 1.09 -0.10
CA SER A 123 0.97 1.47 1.24
C SER A 123 2.49 1.43 1.25
N LEU A 124 3.12 2.50 1.71
CA LEU A 124 4.56 2.70 1.63
C LEU A 124 5.11 3.13 2.97
N ARG A 125 6.26 2.57 3.33
CA ARG A 125 7.05 3.02 4.47
C ARG A 125 7.54 4.44 4.23
N GLY A 126 7.31 5.32 5.19
CA GLY A 126 7.74 6.70 5.18
C GLY A 126 9.26 6.82 5.30
N ASP A 127 9.82 7.89 4.75
CA ASP A 127 11.25 8.12 4.76
C ASP A 127 11.83 8.18 6.18
N SER A 128 11.06 8.67 7.16
CA SER A 128 11.49 8.68 8.56
C SER A 128 11.64 7.28 9.14
N ALA A 129 10.70 6.38 8.82
CA ALA A 129 10.76 5.00 9.28
C ALA A 129 11.89 4.24 8.57
N ARG A 130 12.06 4.45 7.26
CA ARG A 130 13.19 3.91 6.48
C ARG A 130 14.54 4.32 7.06
N TYR A 131 14.71 5.60 7.37
CA TYR A 131 15.95 6.12 7.95
C TYR A 131 16.27 5.50 9.31
N ARG A 132 15.25 5.26 10.15
CA ARG A 132 15.41 4.67 11.49
C ARG A 132 15.50 3.15 11.49
N GLY A 133 15.30 2.49 10.35
CA GLY A 133 15.15 1.03 10.29
C GLY A 133 13.89 0.54 11.00
N GLU A 134 12.85 1.36 11.08
CA GLU A 134 11.55 1.00 11.64
C GLU A 134 10.66 0.34 10.57
N SER A 135 9.71 -0.48 11.01
CA SER A 135 8.66 -1.03 10.14
C SER A 135 7.67 0.06 9.73
N ARG A 136 6.98 -0.15 8.61
CA ARG A 136 5.80 0.65 8.25
C ARG A 136 4.71 0.44 9.31
N ARG A 137 4.09 1.52 9.78
CA ARG A 137 2.98 1.53 10.75
C ARG A 137 1.62 1.54 10.08
N ASP A 138 1.55 2.02 8.85
CA ASP A 138 0.33 1.91 8.05
C ASP A 138 0.06 0.47 7.59
N PHE A 139 -1.23 0.12 7.53
CA PHE A 139 -1.72 -1.15 7.01
C PHE A 139 -2.73 -0.92 5.87
N LEU A 140 -2.64 -1.74 4.83
CA LEU A 140 -3.56 -1.77 3.70
C LEU A 140 -4.06 -3.20 3.48
N LEU A 141 -5.37 -3.33 3.34
CA LEU A 141 -6.05 -4.57 2.99
C LEU A 141 -7.03 -4.30 1.86
N THR A 142 -6.85 -5.02 0.76
CA THR A 142 -7.82 -5.07 -0.35
C THR A 142 -8.38 -6.48 -0.43
N ALA A 143 -9.70 -6.62 -0.44
CA ALA A 143 -10.37 -7.92 -0.50
C ALA A 143 -11.60 -7.86 -1.41
N ARG A 144 -11.85 -8.96 -2.12
CA ARG A 144 -13.10 -9.22 -2.81
C ARG A 144 -13.90 -10.25 -2.02
N PHE A 145 -15.13 -9.92 -1.68
CA PHE A 145 -16.11 -10.85 -1.11
C PHE A 145 -17.18 -11.18 -2.13
N GLY A 146 -17.72 -12.40 -2.07
CA GLY A 146 -18.75 -12.85 -3.01
C GLY A 146 -18.24 -13.08 -4.44
N SER A 147 -19.18 -13.37 -5.33
CA SER A 147 -18.92 -13.70 -6.75
C SER A 147 -19.99 -13.08 -7.65
N GLY A 148 -19.71 -12.98 -8.95
CA GLY A 148 -20.64 -12.36 -9.91
C GLY A 148 -20.89 -10.88 -9.60
N ASP A 149 -22.09 -10.42 -9.92
CA ASP A 149 -22.49 -9.01 -9.77
C ASP A 149 -22.70 -8.63 -8.30
N ASP A 150 -23.03 -9.60 -7.43
CA ASP A 150 -23.15 -9.41 -5.99
C ASP A 150 -21.80 -9.27 -5.26
N ALA A 151 -20.69 -9.43 -5.97
CA ALA A 151 -19.38 -9.29 -5.35
C ALA A 151 -19.15 -7.84 -4.85
N LEU A 152 -18.49 -7.75 -3.70
CA LEU A 152 -18.19 -6.50 -3.02
C LEU A 152 -16.68 -6.40 -2.77
N ILE A 153 -16.07 -5.31 -3.25
CA ILE A 153 -14.67 -5.01 -2.96
C ILE A 153 -14.61 -4.14 -1.70
N LEU A 154 -13.75 -4.52 -0.77
CA LEU A 154 -13.35 -3.70 0.37
C LEU A 154 -11.91 -3.27 0.16
N VAL A 155 -11.66 -1.97 0.32
CA VAL A 155 -10.34 -1.43 0.61
C VAL A 155 -10.37 -0.86 2.03
N ALA A 156 -9.60 -1.42 2.94
CA ALA A 156 -9.44 -0.92 4.29
C ALA A 156 -7.98 -0.48 4.50
N LEU A 157 -7.80 0.74 4.95
CA LEU A 157 -6.50 1.27 5.33
C LEU A 157 -6.55 1.84 6.75
N ALA A 158 -5.46 1.67 7.48
CA ALA A 158 -5.31 2.26 8.80
C ALA A 158 -3.89 2.78 8.99
N GLY A 159 -3.75 3.94 9.64
CA GLY A 159 -2.47 4.53 9.97
C GLY A 159 -2.44 5.00 11.41
N GLY A 160 -1.36 4.68 12.13
CA GLY A 160 -1.20 5.06 13.53
C GLY A 160 -0.18 6.18 13.72
N ASP A 161 -0.23 6.82 14.89
CA ASP A 161 0.71 7.89 15.25
C ASP A 161 2.13 7.33 15.32
N ARG A 162 3.10 8.07 14.78
CA ARG A 162 4.50 7.67 14.78
C ARG A 162 5.11 7.52 16.19
N ALA A 163 4.57 8.22 17.18
CA ALA A 163 4.99 8.15 18.58
C ALA A 163 4.35 6.97 19.32
N ALA A 164 3.33 6.32 18.75
CA ALA A 164 2.65 5.19 19.36
C ALA A 164 3.38 3.88 19.00
N PRO A 165 4.01 3.20 19.98
CA PRO A 165 4.81 2.01 19.69
C PRO A 165 3.98 0.84 19.14
N GLY A 166 2.69 0.74 19.50
CA GLY A 166 1.78 -0.31 19.01
C GLY A 166 0.94 0.08 17.80
N ALA A 167 1.30 1.17 17.10
CA ALA A 167 0.55 1.70 15.97
C ALA A 167 0.38 0.68 14.83
N ALA A 168 1.46 -0.04 14.49
CA ALA A 168 1.46 -0.99 13.38
C ALA A 168 0.53 -2.18 13.63
N GLU A 169 0.62 -2.75 14.83
CA GLU A 169 -0.21 -3.86 15.27
C GLU A 169 -1.67 -3.45 15.38
N ALA A 170 -1.94 -2.26 15.95
CA ALA A 170 -3.30 -1.72 16.05
C ALA A 170 -3.92 -1.48 14.66
N ALA A 171 -3.18 -0.92 13.71
CA ALA A 171 -3.65 -0.71 12.34
C ALA A 171 -3.99 -2.04 11.66
N ALA A 172 -3.10 -3.04 11.77
CA ALA A 172 -3.33 -4.37 11.21
C ALA A 172 -4.53 -5.09 11.85
N GLU A 173 -4.64 -5.09 13.18
CA GLU A 173 -5.76 -5.70 13.90
C GLU A 173 -7.10 -5.05 13.52
N LEU A 174 -7.13 -3.72 13.43
CA LEU A 174 -8.33 -2.96 13.10
C LEU A 174 -8.81 -3.28 11.67
N CYS A 175 -7.92 -3.20 10.68
CA CYS A 175 -8.24 -3.52 9.29
C CYS A 175 -8.72 -4.98 9.13
N ARG A 176 -8.05 -5.96 9.76
CA ARG A 176 -8.46 -7.37 9.69
C ARG A 176 -9.80 -7.62 10.37
N THR A 177 -10.05 -6.97 11.51
CA THR A 177 -11.34 -7.05 12.23
C THR A 177 -12.48 -6.52 11.38
N VAL A 178 -12.29 -5.33 10.80
CA VAL A 178 -13.26 -4.67 9.93
C VAL A 178 -13.53 -5.52 8.69
N ALA A 179 -12.47 -5.97 8.00
CA ALA A 179 -12.59 -6.78 6.80
C ALA A 179 -13.32 -8.10 7.05
N SER A 180 -13.00 -8.78 8.16
CA SER A 180 -13.69 -10.02 8.54
C SER A 180 -15.18 -9.80 8.79
N ALA A 181 -15.55 -8.67 9.41
CA ALA A 181 -16.94 -8.34 9.69
C ALA A 181 -17.71 -7.93 8.42
N VAL A 182 -17.08 -7.17 7.51
CA VAL A 182 -17.63 -6.84 6.19
C VAL A 182 -17.85 -8.12 5.38
N GLY A 183 -16.84 -9.00 5.29
CA GLY A 183 -16.95 -10.25 4.52
C GLY A 183 -18.08 -11.16 5.01
N ARG A 184 -18.29 -11.26 6.33
CA ARG A 184 -19.43 -12.01 6.89
C ARG A 184 -20.80 -11.38 6.62
N SER A 185 -20.83 -10.08 6.31
CA SER A 185 -22.07 -9.32 6.09
C SER A 185 -22.26 -8.92 4.62
N GLN A 186 -21.46 -9.49 3.71
CA GLN A 186 -21.29 -8.95 2.36
C GLN A 186 -22.62 -8.91 1.58
N ASP A 187 -23.44 -9.97 1.64
CA ASP A 187 -24.68 -10.05 0.83
C ASP A 187 -25.64 -8.92 1.20
N ARG A 188 -25.81 -8.73 2.51
CA ARG A 188 -26.64 -7.65 3.07
C ARG A 188 -26.06 -6.27 2.74
N LEU A 189 -24.74 -6.09 2.83
CA LEU A 189 -24.11 -4.81 2.49
C LEU A 189 -24.29 -4.49 1.00
N ALA A 190 -24.10 -5.46 0.11
CA ALA A 190 -24.32 -5.29 -1.32
C ALA A 190 -25.80 -4.94 -1.62
N GLU A 191 -26.74 -5.63 -0.97
CA GLU A 191 -28.17 -5.33 -1.07
C GLU A 191 -28.51 -3.91 -0.58
N ASP A 192 -28.06 -3.54 0.62
CA ASP A 192 -28.30 -2.22 1.20
C ASP A 192 -27.68 -1.10 0.33
N ILE A 193 -26.53 -1.35 -0.31
CA ILE A 193 -25.91 -0.41 -1.26
C ILE A 193 -26.74 -0.29 -2.54
N ARG A 194 -27.19 -1.41 -3.14
CA ARG A 194 -28.02 -1.42 -4.35
C ARG A 194 -29.39 -0.76 -4.10
N ALA A 195 -30.00 -1.00 -2.96
CA ALA A 195 -31.28 -0.44 -2.57
C ALA A 195 -31.19 1.01 -2.04
N GLY A 196 -29.98 1.53 -1.83
CA GLY A 196 -29.78 2.90 -1.35
C GLY A 196 -30.16 3.10 0.13
N HIS A 197 -30.09 2.05 0.96
CA HIS A 197 -30.42 2.09 2.38
C HIS A 197 -29.36 2.78 3.23
N ARG A 198 -29.17 4.09 3.01
CA ARG A 198 -28.08 4.90 3.59
C ARG A 198 -28.00 4.82 5.12
N ASP A 199 -29.14 4.88 5.81
CA ASP A 199 -29.17 4.91 7.29
C ASP A 199 -28.80 3.55 7.90
N ALA A 200 -29.20 2.45 7.25
CA ALA A 200 -28.82 1.10 7.63
C ALA A 200 -27.31 0.89 7.46
N LEU A 201 -26.76 1.34 6.32
CA LEU A 201 -25.32 1.30 6.04
C LEU A 201 -24.53 2.12 7.06
N ARG A 202 -24.89 3.39 7.29
CA ARG A 202 -24.24 4.27 8.26
C ARG A 202 -24.19 3.62 9.64
N SER A 203 -25.36 3.21 10.15
CA SER A 203 -25.48 2.62 11.48
C SER A 203 -24.73 1.27 11.60
N GLY A 204 -24.77 0.44 10.56
CA GLY A 204 -24.09 -0.86 10.52
C GLY A 204 -22.57 -0.72 10.54
N LEU A 205 -22.04 0.17 9.70
CA LEU A 205 -20.61 0.46 9.59
C LEU A 205 -20.07 1.19 10.82
N GLN A 206 -20.86 2.06 11.44
CA GLN A 206 -20.52 2.69 12.72
C GLN A 206 -20.35 1.64 13.81
N ARG A 207 -21.36 0.78 14.03
CA ARG A 207 -21.27 -0.30 15.03
C ARG A 207 -20.10 -1.24 14.79
N LEU A 208 -19.78 -1.51 13.52
CA LEU A 208 -18.62 -2.33 13.15
C LEU A 208 -17.32 -1.64 13.54
N THR A 209 -17.20 -0.34 13.23
CA THR A 209 -16.04 0.50 13.56
C THR A 209 -15.85 0.61 15.07
N ASP A 210 -16.92 0.91 15.82
CA ASP A 210 -16.89 1.03 17.29
C ASP A 210 -16.46 -0.27 17.96
N ARG A 211 -16.91 -1.43 17.45
CA ARG A 211 -16.46 -2.74 17.92
C ARG A 211 -14.97 -2.96 17.65
N GLY A 212 -14.47 -2.50 16.50
CA GLY A 212 -13.04 -2.54 16.17
C GLY A 212 -12.21 -1.77 17.20
N TYR A 213 -12.56 -0.52 17.47
CA TYR A 213 -11.87 0.28 18.50
C TYR A 213 -12.07 -0.28 19.91
N GLY A 214 -13.24 -0.85 20.23
CA GLY A 214 -13.47 -1.54 21.50
C GLY A 214 -12.50 -2.70 21.74
N ARG A 215 -12.18 -3.46 20.68
CA ARG A 215 -11.16 -4.51 20.74
C ARG A 215 -9.76 -3.96 20.95
N LEU A 216 -9.39 -2.89 20.25
CA LEU A 216 -8.09 -2.24 20.46
C LEU A 216 -7.92 -1.74 21.89
N ARG A 217 -8.96 -1.13 22.49
CA ARG A 217 -8.93 -0.70 23.90
C ARG A 217 -8.74 -1.88 24.86
N ALA A 218 -9.46 -2.99 24.64
CA ALA A 218 -9.27 -4.20 25.42
C ALA A 218 -7.82 -4.74 25.28
N ARG A 219 -7.29 -4.75 24.07
CA ARG A 219 -5.92 -5.19 23.78
C ARG A 219 -4.86 -4.27 24.42
N ALA A 220 -5.07 -2.95 24.37
CA ALA A 220 -4.23 -1.99 25.04
C ALA A 220 -4.15 -2.24 26.55
N ALA A 221 -5.31 -2.50 27.18
CA ALA A 221 -5.38 -2.82 28.60
C ALA A 221 -4.65 -4.13 28.96
N GLU A 222 -4.78 -5.17 28.14
CA GLU A 222 -4.05 -6.44 28.32
C GLU A 222 -2.53 -6.26 28.24
N LEU A 223 -2.06 -5.33 27.39
CA LEU A 223 -0.65 -5.01 27.21
C LEU A 223 -0.14 -3.97 28.22
N GLY A 224 -1.01 -3.43 29.08
CA GLY A 224 -0.65 -2.35 30.01
C GLY A 224 -0.31 -1.02 29.33
N LEU A 225 -0.83 -0.80 28.12
CA LEU A 225 -0.61 0.40 27.32
C LEU A 225 -1.76 1.41 27.48
N ALA A 226 -1.45 2.70 27.35
CA ALA A 226 -2.49 3.72 27.18
C ALA A 226 -3.24 3.49 25.85
N GLU A 227 -4.53 3.82 25.79
CA GLU A 227 -5.35 3.65 24.58
C GLU A 227 -4.76 4.39 23.37
N SER A 228 -4.20 5.58 23.59
CA SER A 228 -3.54 6.37 22.54
C SER A 228 -2.26 5.72 22.00
N ALA A 229 -1.64 4.79 22.73
CA ALA A 229 -0.43 4.08 22.30
C ALA A 229 -0.73 2.82 21.47
N TYR A 230 -2.00 2.38 21.43
CA TYR A 230 -2.46 1.20 20.69
C TYR A 230 -3.77 1.50 19.94
N THR A 231 -3.69 2.45 19.01
CA THR A 231 -4.81 2.86 18.16
C THR A 231 -4.33 3.29 16.78
N ALA A 232 -5.24 3.38 15.82
CA ALA A 232 -4.97 3.82 14.45
C ALA A 232 -6.20 4.49 13.85
N GLY A 233 -6.00 5.48 12.97
CA GLY A 233 -7.08 6.06 12.17
C GLY A 233 -7.47 5.12 11.03
N LEU A 234 -8.75 4.74 10.96
CA LEU A 234 -9.31 3.83 9.97
C LEU A 234 -9.98 4.60 8.82
N ARG A 235 -9.79 4.11 7.60
CA ARG A 235 -10.60 4.44 6.43
C ARG A 235 -10.97 3.18 5.66
N GLY A 236 -12.22 3.08 5.25
CA GLY A 236 -12.78 1.97 4.49
C GLY A 236 -13.54 2.46 3.27
N LEU A 237 -13.42 1.73 2.17
CA LEU A 237 -14.12 1.95 0.91
C LEU A 237 -14.76 0.64 0.45
N LEU A 238 -16.07 0.67 0.22
CA LEU A 238 -16.84 -0.43 -0.37
C LEU A 238 -17.21 -0.08 -1.81
N LEU A 239 -16.86 -1.00 -2.72
CA LEU A 239 -17.10 -0.88 -4.16
C LEU A 239 -17.90 -2.11 -4.63
N PRO A 240 -19.20 -1.96 -4.94
CA PRO A 240 -19.95 -3.00 -5.64
C PRO A 240 -19.28 -3.34 -6.98
N VAL A 241 -19.29 -4.63 -7.35
CA VAL A 241 -18.81 -5.07 -8.67
C VAL A 241 -19.89 -4.92 -9.74
N ASP A 242 -21.17 -5.03 -9.36
CA ASP A 242 -22.33 -4.80 -10.23
C ASP A 242 -22.18 -3.51 -11.07
N PRO A 243 -22.12 -3.61 -12.42
CA PRO A 243 -21.97 -2.44 -13.27
C PRO A 243 -23.17 -1.48 -13.24
N GLN A 244 -24.34 -1.94 -12.79
CA GLN A 244 -25.52 -1.08 -12.58
C GLN A 244 -25.42 -0.30 -11.26
N CYS A 245 -24.57 -0.73 -10.34
CA CYS A 245 -24.39 -0.08 -9.05
C CYS A 245 -23.17 0.85 -9.02
N ARG A 246 -23.42 2.16 -9.19
CA ARG A 246 -22.38 3.20 -9.13
C ARG A 246 -22.21 3.83 -7.75
N THR A 247 -22.84 3.29 -6.71
CA THR A 247 -22.68 3.81 -5.36
C THR A 247 -21.33 3.41 -4.78
N ARG A 248 -20.60 4.37 -4.21
CA ARG A 248 -19.33 4.20 -3.51
C ARG A 248 -19.55 4.57 -2.05
N VAL A 249 -19.22 3.67 -1.14
CA VAL A 249 -19.43 3.90 0.30
C VAL A 249 -18.08 4.02 1.00
N CYS A 250 -17.84 5.19 1.58
CA CYS A 250 -16.67 5.47 2.40
C CYS A 250 -17.09 5.55 3.87
N PHE A 251 -16.26 5.02 4.76
CA PHE A 251 -16.47 5.13 6.19
C PHE A 251 -15.14 5.12 6.95
N GLY A 252 -15.13 5.55 8.20
CA GLY A 252 -13.91 5.51 9.01
C GLY A 252 -13.97 6.41 10.24
N ALA A 253 -12.83 6.53 10.93
CA ALA A 253 -12.65 7.41 12.08
C ALA A 253 -11.16 7.75 12.24
N GLY A 254 -10.83 8.83 12.93
CA GLY A 254 -9.43 9.27 13.14
C GLY A 254 -8.78 9.94 11.92
N ALA A 255 -7.44 9.98 11.87
CA ALA A 255 -6.67 10.64 10.81
C ALA A 255 -6.86 10.01 9.42
N GLY A 256 -6.60 10.78 8.37
CA GLY A 256 -6.80 10.40 6.97
C GLY A 256 -7.69 11.36 6.18
N GLY A 257 -8.05 11.00 4.96
CA GLY A 257 -8.87 11.84 4.11
C GLY A 257 -9.50 11.12 2.92
N LEU A 258 -10.55 11.74 2.41
CA LEU A 258 -11.26 11.36 1.20
C LEU A 258 -11.33 12.56 0.26
N PHE A 259 -10.76 12.42 -0.92
CA PHE A 259 -10.69 13.48 -1.92
C PHE A 259 -11.33 13.02 -3.23
N ARG A 260 -11.84 13.97 -4.00
CA ARG A 260 -12.31 13.74 -5.37
C ARG A 260 -11.59 14.67 -6.32
N LEU A 261 -10.98 14.11 -7.37
CA LEU A 261 -10.52 14.84 -8.53
C LEU A 261 -11.62 14.84 -9.58
N ARG A 262 -11.98 16.03 -10.07
CA ARG A 262 -12.88 16.21 -11.20
C ARG A 262 -12.40 17.39 -12.04
N SER A 263 -12.22 17.17 -13.34
CA SER A 263 -11.83 18.22 -14.29
C SER A 263 -10.57 18.98 -13.82
N GLY A 264 -9.55 18.26 -13.37
CA GLY A 264 -8.29 18.82 -12.87
C GLY A 264 -8.37 19.53 -11.51
N ARG A 265 -9.51 19.44 -10.80
CA ARG A 265 -9.69 20.08 -9.49
C ARG A 265 -9.96 19.05 -8.40
N TRP A 266 -9.13 19.10 -7.36
CA TRP A 266 -9.35 18.35 -6.13
C TRP A 266 -10.42 19.02 -5.26
N GLN A 267 -11.26 18.19 -4.66
CA GLN A 267 -12.19 18.57 -3.61
C GLN A 267 -11.99 17.64 -2.42
N ASP A 268 -11.74 18.21 -1.24
CA ASP A 268 -11.82 17.47 0.02
C ASP A 268 -13.28 17.17 0.37
N LEU A 269 -13.61 15.89 0.53
CA LEU A 269 -14.94 15.41 0.87
C LEU A 269 -15.13 15.20 2.37
N GLU A 270 -14.05 15.30 3.16
CA GLU A 270 -13.98 15.22 4.62
C GLU A 270 -13.19 16.42 5.20
N PRO A 271 -13.61 17.68 4.95
CA PRO A 271 -12.95 18.83 5.54
C PRO A 271 -13.14 18.85 7.05
N ALA A 272 -12.13 19.30 7.79
CA ALA A 272 -12.21 19.43 9.24
C ALA A 272 -13.39 20.34 9.65
N GLY A 273 -14.26 19.87 10.56
CA GLY A 273 -15.39 20.64 11.08
C GLY A 273 -16.64 20.63 10.19
N SER A 274 -16.77 19.62 9.34
CA SER A 274 -17.94 19.42 8.46
C SER A 274 -19.24 19.23 9.27
N ALA A 275 -20.39 19.51 8.66
CA ALA A 275 -21.69 19.35 9.33
C ALA A 275 -21.97 17.90 9.78
N GLU A 276 -21.40 16.90 9.08
CA GLU A 276 -21.46 15.49 9.50
C GLU A 276 -20.63 15.23 10.78
N ASP A 277 -19.58 16.02 11.06
CA ASP A 277 -18.87 15.98 12.35
C ASP A 277 -19.74 16.57 13.50
N LYS A 278 -20.78 17.37 13.19
CA LYS A 278 -21.64 18.02 14.21
C LYS A 278 -22.92 17.27 14.54
N GLU A 279 -23.44 16.45 13.63
CA GLU A 279 -24.65 15.65 13.87
C GLU A 279 -24.38 14.31 14.59
N GLY A 280 -23.12 13.92 14.73
CA GLY A 280 -22.72 12.65 15.36
C GLY A 280 -21.56 12.71 16.36
N SER A 281 -20.98 13.88 16.66
CA SER A 281 -19.94 13.98 17.68
C SER A 281 -20.52 14.33 19.04
N ASP A 282 -20.23 13.49 20.04
CA ASP A 282 -20.29 13.86 21.46
C ASP A 282 -19.11 14.76 21.85
N GLY A 283 -18.67 15.65 20.95
CA GLY A 283 -17.51 16.54 21.16
C GLY A 283 -16.13 15.87 21.07
N THR A 284 -16.02 14.56 20.81
CA THR A 284 -14.72 13.88 20.65
C THR A 284 -14.12 14.12 19.27
N GLU A 285 -12.92 14.70 19.20
CA GLU A 285 -12.12 14.76 17.97
C GLU A 285 -11.94 13.35 17.38
N GLY A 286 -12.26 13.18 16.10
CA GLY A 286 -12.07 11.90 15.39
C GLY A 286 -13.29 10.96 15.32
N GLY A 287 -14.51 11.47 15.49
CA GLY A 287 -15.76 10.71 15.37
C GLY A 287 -15.95 9.93 14.05
N PHE A 288 -16.94 9.04 14.03
CA PHE A 288 -17.26 8.20 12.87
C PHE A 288 -17.72 9.04 11.67
N ARG A 289 -17.07 8.84 10.53
CA ARG A 289 -17.37 9.46 9.24
C ARG A 289 -17.99 8.44 8.31
N PHE A 290 -18.98 8.86 7.54
CA PHE A 290 -19.66 8.02 6.55
C PHE A 290 -20.17 8.85 5.39
N ARG A 291 -19.87 8.38 4.18
CA ARG A 291 -20.35 8.97 2.93
C ARG A 291 -20.75 7.86 1.96
N ALA A 292 -21.95 7.97 1.40
CA ALA A 292 -22.40 7.18 0.26
C ALA A 292 -22.68 8.15 -0.89
N ALA A 293 -22.00 7.97 -2.01
CA ALA A 293 -22.15 8.84 -3.17
C ALA A 293 -22.19 8.03 -4.47
N VAL A 294 -23.01 8.46 -5.42
CA VAL A 294 -23.02 7.92 -6.78
C VAL A 294 -21.82 8.48 -7.52
N ALA A 295 -20.93 7.58 -7.96
CA ALA A 295 -19.80 7.89 -8.79
C ALA A 295 -20.22 8.39 -10.18
N ARG A 296 -19.47 9.36 -10.71
CA ARG A 296 -19.66 9.87 -12.08
C ARG A 296 -18.46 9.47 -12.94
N PRO A 297 -18.67 9.06 -14.20
CA PRO A 297 -17.57 8.85 -15.14
C PRO A 297 -16.62 10.05 -15.17
N GLY A 298 -15.32 9.78 -15.17
CA GLY A 298 -14.27 10.79 -15.13
C GLY A 298 -13.95 11.35 -13.74
N ASP A 299 -14.68 10.95 -12.68
CA ASP A 299 -14.24 11.20 -11.31
C ASP A 299 -13.09 10.26 -10.94
N THR A 300 -12.13 10.78 -10.17
CA THR A 300 -11.20 9.94 -9.40
C THR A 300 -11.45 10.17 -7.91
N LEU A 301 -11.74 9.11 -7.17
CA LEU A 301 -11.80 9.14 -5.71
C LEU A 301 -10.45 8.73 -5.14
N LEU A 302 -9.96 9.43 -4.12
CA LEU A 302 -8.72 9.11 -3.39
C LEU A 302 -9.05 9.00 -1.90
N LEU A 303 -8.94 7.79 -1.35
CA LEU A 303 -8.97 7.51 0.08
C LEU A 303 -7.52 7.35 0.58
N CYS A 304 -7.13 8.01 1.66
CA CYS A 304 -5.75 7.91 2.14
C CYS A 304 -5.58 8.07 3.66
N SER A 305 -4.44 7.59 4.17
CA SER A 305 -4.01 7.76 5.57
C SER A 305 -3.51 9.18 5.85
N GLY A 306 -3.27 9.50 7.12
CA GLY A 306 -2.83 10.84 7.57
C GLY A 306 -1.61 11.35 6.81
N GLY A 307 -0.59 10.50 6.61
CA GLY A 307 0.67 10.89 5.97
C GLY A 307 0.57 11.30 4.50
N LEU A 308 -0.57 11.06 3.84
CA LEU A 308 -0.89 11.64 2.52
C LEU A 308 -2.01 12.68 2.58
N ALA A 309 -2.97 12.52 3.49
CA ALA A 309 -4.10 13.45 3.62
C ALA A 309 -3.67 14.84 4.11
N GLU A 310 -2.69 14.93 5.00
CA GLU A 310 -2.12 16.20 5.48
C GLU A 310 -1.49 17.01 4.34
N PRO A 311 -0.50 16.49 3.57
CA PRO A 311 0.10 17.26 2.49
C PRO A 311 -0.89 17.54 1.34
N MET A 312 -1.93 16.72 1.14
CA MET A 312 -3.01 17.02 0.20
C MET A 312 -3.80 18.29 0.57
N ARG A 313 -3.88 18.62 1.86
CA ARG A 313 -4.58 19.83 2.36
C ARG A 313 -3.64 21.02 2.50
N GLU A 314 -2.41 20.78 2.93
CA GLU A 314 -1.48 21.83 3.36
C GLU A 314 -0.52 22.30 2.25
N GLU A 315 -0.15 21.40 1.32
CA GLU A 315 0.88 21.68 0.32
C GLU A 315 0.31 21.75 -1.09
N ALA A 316 -0.02 22.95 -1.57
CA ALA A 316 -0.66 23.15 -2.88
C ALA A 316 0.08 22.50 -4.07
N ALA A 317 1.41 22.30 -3.96
CA ALA A 317 2.21 21.64 -4.99
C ALA A 317 1.81 20.17 -5.21
N LEU A 318 1.44 19.45 -4.16
CA LEU A 318 1.07 18.02 -4.26
C LEU A 318 -0.24 17.78 -5.01
N PRO A 319 -1.40 18.36 -4.62
CA PRO A 319 -2.63 18.17 -5.36
C PRO A 319 -2.52 18.74 -6.78
N ALA A 320 -1.73 19.81 -7.02
CA ALA A 320 -1.50 20.31 -8.37
C ALA A 320 -0.75 19.30 -9.24
N GLU A 321 0.35 18.72 -8.75
CA GLU A 321 1.12 17.70 -9.48
C GLU A 321 0.29 16.44 -9.73
N LEU A 322 -0.41 15.93 -8.71
CA LEU A 322 -1.28 14.75 -8.86
C LEU A 322 -2.46 15.03 -9.82
N ALA A 323 -3.05 16.22 -9.79
CA ALA A 323 -4.10 16.59 -10.73
C ALA A 323 -3.58 16.64 -12.17
N ALA A 324 -2.34 17.11 -12.39
CA ALA A 324 -1.72 17.14 -13.70
C ALA A 324 -1.42 15.72 -14.21
N ARG A 325 -0.85 14.86 -13.36
CA ARG A 325 -0.53 13.46 -13.73
C ARG A 325 -1.76 12.60 -13.94
N TRP A 326 -2.86 12.89 -13.26
CA TRP A 326 -4.12 12.15 -13.34
C TRP A 326 -5.17 12.88 -14.18
N ALA A 327 -4.75 13.84 -15.02
CA ALA A 327 -5.65 14.60 -15.87
C ALA A 327 -6.26 13.75 -17.00
N ASP A 328 -5.53 12.73 -17.44
CA ASP A 328 -5.99 11.79 -18.46
C ASP A 328 -7.09 10.87 -17.90
N GLN A 329 -8.03 10.48 -18.75
CA GLN A 329 -9.08 9.53 -18.36
C GLN A 329 -8.54 8.10 -18.16
N GLU A 330 -7.38 7.78 -18.73
CA GLU A 330 -6.76 6.49 -18.53
C GLU A 330 -6.06 6.44 -17.15
N PRO A 331 -6.45 5.49 -16.26
CA PRO A 331 -5.80 5.35 -14.96
C PRO A 331 -4.31 5.02 -15.11
N PRO A 332 -3.41 5.59 -14.30
CA PRO A 332 -2.00 5.27 -14.35
C PRO A 332 -1.77 3.76 -14.14
N GLY A 333 -0.73 3.25 -14.82
CA GLY A 333 -0.20 1.92 -14.54
C GLY A 333 0.28 1.79 -13.09
N LEU A 334 0.42 0.57 -12.58
CA LEU A 334 0.78 0.32 -11.18
C LEU A 334 2.10 1.01 -10.76
N ALA A 335 3.13 0.96 -11.62
CA ALA A 335 4.41 1.61 -11.36
C ALA A 335 4.30 3.15 -11.32
N ALA A 336 3.48 3.74 -12.20
CA ALA A 336 3.25 5.18 -12.23
C ALA A 336 2.46 5.62 -10.98
N PHE A 337 1.42 4.89 -10.61
CA PHE A 337 0.66 5.15 -9.37
C PHE A 337 1.55 5.05 -8.13
N LEU A 338 2.45 4.07 -8.08
CA LEU A 338 3.43 3.94 -7.00
C LEU A 338 4.39 5.13 -6.97
N ALA A 339 4.85 5.62 -8.12
CA ALA A 339 5.70 6.81 -8.20
C ALA A 339 4.97 8.08 -7.75
N ASP A 340 3.69 8.22 -8.10
CA ASP A 340 2.84 9.35 -7.71
C ASP A 340 2.62 9.38 -6.20
N THR A 341 2.35 8.22 -5.59
CA THR A 341 2.18 8.11 -4.12
C THR A 341 3.49 8.41 -3.38
N GLN A 342 4.64 8.20 -4.04
CA GLN A 342 5.98 8.50 -3.52
C GLN A 342 6.42 9.95 -3.66
N LEU A 343 5.63 10.85 -4.24
CA LEU A 343 6.01 12.26 -4.41
C LEU A 343 6.39 12.92 -3.08
N ARG A 344 7.66 13.30 -2.93
CA ARG A 344 8.21 13.66 -1.62
C ARG A 344 8.03 15.15 -1.35
N LEU A 345 7.75 15.52 -0.10
CA LEU A 345 7.63 16.91 0.34
C LEU A 345 8.42 17.08 1.63
N LYS A 346 9.07 18.23 1.78
CA LYS A 346 9.76 18.55 3.03
C LYS A 346 8.73 18.68 4.15
N GLY A 347 8.98 17.99 5.27
CA GLY A 347 8.08 17.96 6.43
C GLY A 347 7.19 16.72 6.49
N TYR A 348 6.98 16.02 5.37
CA TYR A 348 6.08 14.88 5.28
C TYR A 348 6.84 13.59 5.00
N ALA A 349 7.30 12.96 6.08
CA ALA A 349 8.15 11.76 6.05
C ALA A 349 7.48 10.53 6.69
N ASP A 350 6.20 10.63 7.02
CA ASP A 350 5.41 9.53 7.58
C ASP A 350 5.01 8.52 6.49
N ASP A 351 4.49 7.39 6.93
CA ASP A 351 3.98 6.35 6.04
C ASP A 351 2.84 6.90 5.18
N ARG A 352 2.72 6.38 3.95
CA ARG A 352 1.72 6.83 2.99
C ARG A 352 0.92 5.66 2.50
N THR A 353 -0.38 5.70 2.75
CA THR A 353 -1.31 4.71 2.24
C THR A 353 -2.43 5.38 1.49
N ALA A 354 -2.68 4.91 0.27
CA ALA A 354 -3.61 5.49 -0.66
C ALA A 354 -4.38 4.39 -1.39
N ALA A 355 -5.65 4.64 -1.66
CA ALA A 355 -6.48 3.88 -2.57
C ALA A 355 -7.23 4.85 -3.48
N ALA A 356 -7.00 4.74 -4.77
CA ALA A 356 -7.59 5.58 -5.79
C ALA A 356 -8.49 4.76 -6.73
N VAL A 357 -9.65 5.32 -7.05
CA VAL A 357 -10.67 4.71 -7.92
C VAL A 357 -11.00 5.67 -9.05
N TRP A 358 -10.69 5.26 -10.28
CA TRP A 358 -11.04 5.97 -11.51
C TRP A 358 -12.35 5.43 -12.05
N GLU A 359 -13.33 6.30 -12.22
CA GLU A 359 -14.68 5.95 -12.65
C GLU A 359 -14.81 6.03 -14.18
N ALA A 360 -15.35 4.96 -14.80
CA ALA A 360 -15.49 4.79 -16.25
C ALA A 360 -16.93 5.01 -16.75
#